data_AF-A0A3C1CYZ5-F1
#
_entry.id   AF-A0A3C1CYZ5-F1
#
_cell.length_a   1.000
_cell.length_b   1.000
_cell.length_c   1.000
_cell.angle_alpha   90.00
_cell.angle_beta   90.00
_cell.angle_gamma   90.00
#
_symmetry.space_group_name_H-M   'P 1'
#
loop_
_entity.id
_entity.type
_entity.pdbx_description
1 polymer ?
#
loop_
_entity_poly.entity_id
_entity_poly.type
_entity_poly.pdbx_seq_one_letter_code
_entity_poly.pdbx_strand_id
1 'polypeptide(L)'
;MKSFLKTASRAVAALFAVALVTMGVASPAFADDGAGAGTGTITNARTNVKYTDLAKATAEAENNDTILLGEGDYTLYGVSSEGTTEGKNLTFVGSGTDKTSWRIGPEVPDPKHYKDEYNSDYSFKGAGTVTFSNMTLRSVTKNTGNINYLGFSHIQGQTVVEDCVINGKTHYWGYQGAVFKNTTFNAPNGDYALWTYSSPTMTFENCTFNASRAMIKVYTDFSAGKHDITVNVNKCTFNSQSSKLDVFGYYKQALSIDDSNMGNFKYILNITNSSATAQRDETTCSQLFGFGGKAKQYNTGRTDVTIDGTKVWSNGQKLTHSYTDGERDDNFKDEKKYDWEKKPDGWYCTGHAKCGYCGYEIAETVKATSVDTATCTEKGTRTYTATFSHKCFKPQTKTEEIAALGHDWGEPEYSWAEKDGGWCCTAKRVCKRDASHVEEETVKASAKNTPATCTGAGEDVYTATFSNKAFEAQTKTEALDPLDHDWGEPEYSWTKQDDGWHCTAKRVCKRDASHVEEETVKATYEVTTPATTEKEGEGTYTATFENEAFETQTKTEPISKLPVKPQDPAKPKDDKPSKTDKPNKSGKTNKQTLPGTGDSTASVIMAMLSMATICFAGSAIASKIRK
;
A
#
# COMPACT_ATOMS: atom_id res chain seq x y z
N MET A 1 37.48 32.00 4.17
CA MET A 1 36.68 31.51 3.02
C MET A 1 35.51 32.49 2.92
N LYS A 2 35.36 33.39 1.93
CA LYS A 2 35.85 33.50 0.54
C LYS A 2 35.41 32.35 -0.36
N SER A 3 34.58 32.69 -1.37
CA SER A 3 33.88 31.82 -2.34
C SER A 3 32.86 30.86 -1.71
N PHE A 4 31.71 30.50 -2.32
CA PHE A 4 31.24 30.69 -3.70
C PHE A 4 29.89 31.45 -3.80
N LEU A 5 29.50 31.86 -5.01
CA LEU A 5 28.26 32.60 -5.31
C LEU A 5 27.78 32.29 -6.74
N LYS A 6 26.44 32.27 -6.95
CA LYS A 6 25.70 31.95 -8.20
C LYS A 6 25.64 30.43 -8.52
N THR A 7 24.61 29.91 -9.20
CA THR A 7 23.62 30.55 -10.10
C THR A 7 22.23 29.91 -10.04
N ALA A 8 21.20 30.66 -10.46
CA ALA A 8 19.82 30.25 -10.79
C ALA A 8 18.90 29.85 -9.60
N SER A 9 17.58 30.10 -9.62
CA SER A 9 16.69 30.63 -10.68
C SER A 9 15.84 31.83 -10.20
N ARG A 10 15.25 32.58 -11.15
CA ARG A 10 14.43 33.79 -10.91
C ARG A 10 12.94 33.48 -11.00
N ALA A 11 12.15 33.79 -9.97
CA ALA A 11 10.69 33.93 -10.04
C ALA A 11 10.19 34.78 -8.86
N VAL A 12 8.98 35.36 -8.99
CA VAL A 12 8.27 36.18 -7.98
C VAL A 12 9.06 37.40 -7.49
N ALA A 13 8.85 38.55 -8.15
CA ALA A 13 9.20 39.86 -7.63
C ALA A 13 7.93 40.67 -7.35
N ALA A 14 7.64 40.92 -6.08
CA ALA A 14 6.63 41.88 -5.63
C ALA A 14 6.96 42.35 -4.20
N LEU A 15 6.74 43.64 -3.92
CA LEU A 15 6.59 44.25 -2.59
C LEU A 15 7.65 43.90 -1.52
N PHE A 16 8.80 44.59 -1.56
CA PHE A 16 9.45 45.07 -0.32
C PHE A 16 10.22 46.37 -0.59
N ALA A 17 9.55 47.51 -0.38
CA ALA A 17 10.10 48.85 -0.58
C ALA A 17 9.48 49.86 0.40
N VAL A 18 9.45 49.54 1.69
CA VAL A 18 9.11 50.50 2.75
C VAL A 18 10.38 51.26 3.13
N ALA A 19 10.49 52.51 2.66
CA ALA A 19 11.64 53.36 2.98
C ALA A 19 11.58 53.84 4.44
N LEU A 20 12.70 53.69 5.17
CA LEU A 20 12.89 54.26 6.50
C LEU A 20 13.10 55.78 6.41
N VAL A 21 12.01 56.54 6.29
CA VAL A 21 12.03 58.01 6.37
C VAL A 21 11.88 58.43 7.84
N THR A 22 12.95 58.26 8.61
CA THR A 22 13.07 58.77 9.99
C THR A 22 14.11 59.87 10.05
N MET A 23 13.78 61.04 9.50
CA MET A 23 14.49 62.29 9.76
C MET A 23 13.51 63.33 10.27
N GLY A 24 13.65 63.72 11.53
CA GLY A 24 12.84 64.75 12.14
C GLY A 24 13.25 66.14 11.64
N VAL A 25 12.55 66.66 10.65
CA VAL A 25 12.53 68.11 10.40
C VAL A 25 11.85 68.80 11.58
N ALA A 26 12.48 69.84 12.10
CA ALA A 26 11.90 70.64 13.17
C ALA A 26 10.75 71.49 12.62
N SER A 27 9.56 71.37 13.21
CA SER A 27 8.46 72.29 12.94
C SER A 27 8.88 73.72 13.32
N PRO A 28 8.55 74.74 12.52
CA PRO A 28 8.63 76.11 13.00
C PRO A 28 7.65 76.29 14.17
N ALA A 29 8.01 77.14 15.13
CA ALA A 29 7.09 77.54 16.18
C ALA A 29 6.05 78.50 15.58
N PHE A 30 4.77 78.15 15.69
CA PHE A 30 3.68 79.08 15.40
C PHE A 30 3.40 79.95 16.63
N ALA A 31 3.16 81.23 16.40
CA ALA A 31 2.76 82.17 17.44
C ALA A 31 1.28 82.00 17.80
N ASP A 32 0.95 82.45 19.01
CA ASP A 32 -0.42 82.55 19.50
C ASP A 32 -1.16 83.69 18.77
N ASP A 33 -2.26 83.36 18.09
CA ASP A 33 -3.38 84.25 17.78
C ASP A 33 -4.59 83.40 17.34
N GLY A 34 -5.81 83.85 17.66
CA GLY A 34 -7.00 82.98 17.68
C GLY A 34 -7.72 82.75 16.34
N ALA A 35 -8.43 81.62 16.29
CA ALA A 35 -9.50 81.24 15.35
C ALA A 35 -9.17 81.15 13.84
N GLY A 36 -9.12 79.91 13.31
CA GLY A 36 -9.53 79.62 11.93
C GLY A 36 -8.55 79.98 10.81
N ALA A 37 -7.28 79.55 10.90
CA ALA A 37 -6.25 79.85 9.90
C ALA A 37 -5.74 78.60 9.12
N GLY A 38 -6.63 77.96 8.36
CA GLY A 38 -6.27 76.98 7.34
C GLY A 38 -6.94 77.34 6.01
N THR A 39 -6.17 77.70 4.98
CA THR A 39 -6.71 78.23 3.70
C THR A 39 -7.26 77.15 2.76
N GLY A 40 -7.85 76.10 3.33
CA GLY A 40 -8.46 74.99 2.60
C GLY A 40 -9.87 75.31 2.12
N THR A 41 -10.27 74.70 0.99
CA THR A 41 -11.62 74.87 0.45
C THR A 41 -12.58 73.83 1.03
N ILE A 42 -13.51 74.27 1.85
CA ILE A 42 -14.56 73.41 2.44
C ILE A 42 -15.81 73.53 1.56
N THR A 43 -16.43 72.41 1.18
CA THR A 43 -17.66 72.39 0.36
C THR A 43 -18.65 71.35 0.87
N ASN A 44 -19.90 71.74 1.13
CA ASN A 44 -20.97 70.76 1.37
C ASN A 44 -21.38 70.15 0.02
N ALA A 45 -21.26 68.82 -0.13
CA ALA A 45 -21.44 68.13 -1.40
C ALA A 45 -22.90 68.14 -1.92
N ARG A 46 -23.88 68.22 -1.01
CA ARG A 46 -25.31 68.29 -1.37
C ARG A 46 -25.68 69.68 -1.88
N THR A 47 -25.26 70.73 -1.18
CA THR A 47 -25.67 72.11 -1.48
C THR A 47 -24.72 72.85 -2.42
N ASN A 48 -23.49 72.35 -2.60
CA ASN A 48 -22.36 73.02 -3.27
C ASN A 48 -21.97 74.38 -2.64
N VAL A 49 -22.48 74.69 -1.44
CA VAL A 49 -22.07 75.88 -0.69
C VAL A 49 -20.63 75.69 -0.20
N LYS A 50 -19.83 76.75 -0.37
CA LYS A 50 -18.42 76.78 0.02
C LYS A 50 -18.23 77.59 1.30
N TYR A 51 -17.32 77.11 2.13
CA TYR A 51 -17.01 77.67 3.44
C TYR A 51 -15.49 77.86 3.59
N THR A 52 -15.12 78.82 4.43
CA THR A 52 -13.74 79.04 4.92
C THR A 52 -13.59 78.62 6.39
N ASP A 53 -14.67 78.19 7.03
CA ASP A 53 -14.72 77.78 8.43
C ASP A 53 -15.48 76.45 8.55
N LEU A 54 -14.90 75.49 9.29
CA LEU A 54 -15.40 74.13 9.40
C LEU A 54 -16.54 74.00 10.42
N ALA A 55 -16.53 74.79 11.50
CA ALA A 55 -17.59 74.76 12.50
C ALA A 55 -18.91 75.24 11.88
N LYS A 56 -18.86 76.31 11.07
CA LYS A 56 -20.00 76.81 10.28
C LYS A 56 -20.46 75.80 9.23
N ALA A 57 -19.55 75.22 8.46
CA ALA A 57 -19.89 74.18 7.47
C ALA A 57 -20.59 72.97 8.11
N THR A 58 -20.19 72.62 9.34
CA THR A 58 -20.75 71.50 10.11
C THR A 58 -22.09 71.87 10.76
N ALA A 59 -22.25 73.10 11.25
CA ALA A 59 -23.52 73.61 11.77
C ALA A 59 -24.61 73.64 10.68
N GLU A 60 -24.30 74.17 9.50
CA GLU A 60 -25.22 74.25 8.35
C GLU A 60 -25.44 72.90 7.62
N ALA A 61 -24.64 71.86 7.91
CA ALA A 61 -24.83 70.52 7.36
C ALA A 61 -26.08 69.83 7.93
N GLU A 62 -26.83 69.13 7.08
CA GLU A 62 -27.97 68.29 7.47
C GLU A 62 -27.53 66.85 7.80
N ASN A 63 -28.46 66.04 8.31
CA ASN A 63 -28.19 64.64 8.62
C ASN A 63 -27.83 63.85 7.34
N ASN A 64 -26.71 63.12 7.36
CA ASN A 64 -26.07 62.41 6.25
C ASN A 64 -25.37 63.31 5.20
N ASP A 65 -25.16 64.60 5.49
CA ASP A 65 -24.36 65.44 4.59
C ASP A 65 -22.89 65.02 4.53
N THR A 66 -22.30 65.26 3.35
CA THR A 66 -20.88 65.05 3.09
C THR A 66 -20.18 66.40 2.93
N ILE A 67 -19.14 66.63 3.74
CA ILE A 67 -18.31 67.83 3.75
C ILE A 67 -16.97 67.47 3.08
N LEU A 68 -16.73 68.04 1.91
CA LEU A 68 -15.49 67.90 1.16
C LEU A 68 -14.47 68.90 1.70
N LEU A 69 -13.25 68.44 1.96
CA LEU A 69 -12.14 69.18 2.53
C LEU A 69 -10.99 69.23 1.52
N GLY A 70 -10.66 70.42 1.02
CA GLY A 70 -9.47 70.66 0.21
C GLY A 70 -8.16 70.47 0.98
N GLU A 71 -7.04 70.79 0.33
CA GLU A 71 -5.72 70.81 0.97
C GLU A 71 -5.71 71.72 2.20
N GLY A 72 -5.11 71.26 3.30
CA GLY A 72 -5.09 71.99 4.57
C GLY A 72 -5.26 71.10 5.81
N ASP A 73 -5.13 71.76 6.96
CA ASP A 73 -5.20 71.15 8.29
C ASP A 73 -6.49 71.56 9.00
N TYR A 74 -7.29 70.58 9.42
CA TYR A 74 -8.63 70.77 9.97
C TYR A 74 -8.76 70.20 11.38
N THR A 75 -9.70 70.74 12.16
CA THR A 75 -10.16 70.15 13.42
C THR A 75 -11.51 70.77 13.81
N LEU A 76 -12.25 70.07 14.68
CA LEU A 76 -13.36 70.64 15.45
C LEU A 76 -13.08 70.65 16.96
N TYR A 77 -11.85 70.32 17.40
CA TYR A 77 -11.50 70.32 18.81
C TYR A 77 -11.78 71.69 19.48
N GLY A 78 -12.52 71.66 20.58
CA GLY A 78 -12.99 72.86 21.29
C GLY A 78 -14.32 73.43 20.79
N VAL A 79 -14.85 72.94 19.65
CA VAL A 79 -16.21 73.26 19.17
C VAL A 79 -17.22 72.37 19.89
N SER A 80 -18.34 72.95 20.36
CA SER A 80 -19.44 72.17 20.95
C SER A 80 -20.13 71.32 19.88
N SER A 81 -20.48 70.07 20.21
CA SER A 81 -21.30 69.22 19.35
C SER A 81 -22.76 69.68 19.25
N GLU A 82 -23.27 70.35 20.29
CA GLU A 82 -24.61 70.93 20.33
C GLU A 82 -24.78 71.95 19.20
N GLY A 83 -25.79 71.73 18.34
CA GLY A 83 -26.04 72.56 17.15
C GLY A 83 -25.07 72.33 15.97
N THR A 84 -23.98 71.56 16.14
CA THR A 84 -23.01 71.29 15.07
C THR A 84 -23.09 69.87 14.55
N THR A 85 -22.79 68.86 15.37
CA THR A 85 -22.68 67.44 14.99
C THR A 85 -23.70 66.54 15.69
N GLU A 86 -24.24 66.97 16.84
CA GLU A 86 -25.14 66.16 17.65
C GLU A 86 -26.41 65.74 16.87
N GLY A 87 -26.76 64.46 16.97
CA GLY A 87 -27.89 63.87 16.23
C GLY A 87 -27.68 63.68 14.72
N LYS A 88 -26.56 64.14 14.14
CA LYS A 88 -26.28 64.02 12.70
C LYS A 88 -25.34 62.85 12.40
N ASN A 89 -25.63 62.09 11.36
CA ASN A 89 -24.61 61.37 10.60
C ASN A 89 -23.84 62.38 9.74
N LEU A 90 -22.52 62.31 9.69
CA LEU A 90 -21.69 63.25 8.92
C LEU A 90 -20.49 62.54 8.28
N THR A 91 -20.16 62.90 7.03
CA THR A 91 -18.99 62.36 6.32
C THR A 91 -18.03 63.48 5.94
N PHE A 92 -16.77 63.38 6.33
CA PHE A 92 -15.70 64.31 5.99
C PHE A 92 -14.74 63.63 5.00
N VAL A 93 -14.59 64.19 3.79
CA VAL A 93 -13.75 63.59 2.73
C VAL A 93 -12.62 64.54 2.36
N GLY A 94 -11.38 64.08 2.52
CA GLY A 94 -10.18 64.83 2.16
C GLY A 94 -9.82 64.77 0.67
N SER A 95 -8.92 65.66 0.29
CA SER A 95 -8.36 65.76 -1.08
C SER A 95 -7.16 64.83 -1.34
N GLY A 96 -6.80 64.01 -0.36
CA GLY A 96 -5.67 63.09 -0.37
C GLY A 96 -4.98 63.04 0.99
N THR A 97 -4.43 61.88 1.35
CA THR A 97 -3.65 61.69 2.59
C THR A 97 -2.36 62.52 2.62
N ASP A 98 -1.90 62.99 1.46
CA ASP A 98 -0.77 63.89 1.24
C ASP A 98 -1.12 65.38 1.42
N LYS A 99 -2.41 65.75 1.43
CA LYS A 99 -2.90 67.14 1.32
C LYS A 99 -3.84 67.58 2.43
N THR A 100 -4.74 66.70 2.85
CA THR A 100 -5.76 67.00 3.86
C THR A 100 -5.45 66.24 5.13
N SER A 101 -5.44 66.94 6.26
CA SER A 101 -5.25 66.32 7.57
C SER A 101 -6.29 66.76 8.60
N TRP A 102 -6.55 65.91 9.59
CA TRP A 102 -7.41 66.21 10.73
C TRP A 102 -6.62 66.08 12.03
N ARG A 103 -6.65 67.09 12.91
CA ARG A 103 -6.09 67.00 14.26
C ARG A 103 -7.17 66.53 15.24
N ILE A 104 -6.90 65.41 15.93
CA ILE A 104 -7.75 64.86 16.98
C ILE A 104 -7.22 65.38 18.32
N GLY A 105 -8.04 66.14 19.05
CA GLY A 105 -7.66 66.71 20.34
C GLY A 105 -6.65 67.88 20.28
N PRO A 106 -6.09 68.29 21.43
CA PRO A 106 -5.16 69.42 21.52
C PRO A 106 -3.78 69.11 20.93
N GLU A 107 -3.06 70.15 20.48
CA GLU A 107 -1.65 70.03 20.04
C GLU A 107 -0.72 69.62 21.20
N VAL A 108 -0.95 70.18 22.38
CA VAL A 108 -0.25 69.82 23.62
C VAL A 108 -1.31 69.51 24.68
N PRO A 109 -1.59 68.23 25.00
CA PRO A 109 -2.56 67.88 26.03
C PRO A 109 -2.03 68.22 27.44
N ASP A 110 -2.91 68.59 28.39
CA ASP A 110 -2.49 68.92 29.77
C ASP A 110 -1.93 67.66 30.47
N PRO A 111 -0.66 67.65 30.92
CA PRO A 111 -0.06 66.51 31.61
C PRO A 111 -0.74 66.10 32.92
N LYS A 112 -1.51 66.98 33.56
CA LYS A 112 -2.34 66.65 34.73
C LYS A 112 -3.46 65.67 34.35
N HIS A 113 -3.96 65.79 33.12
CA HIS A 113 -5.16 65.16 32.60
C HIS A 113 -4.89 64.02 31.60
N TYR A 114 -3.70 63.41 31.66
CA TYR A 114 -3.43 62.19 30.87
C TYR A 114 -4.27 60.98 31.34
N LYS A 115 -4.79 60.99 32.57
CA LYS A 115 -5.50 59.85 33.19
C LYS A 115 -7.03 59.91 33.05
N ASP A 116 -7.55 60.91 32.36
CA ASP A 116 -8.98 61.16 32.19
C ASP A 116 -9.27 61.73 30.79
N GLU A 117 -10.56 61.87 30.47
CA GLU A 117 -11.04 62.29 29.15
C GLU A 117 -10.96 63.81 28.89
N TYR A 118 -10.43 64.65 29.80
CA TYR A 118 -10.40 66.11 29.59
C TYR A 118 -9.67 66.54 28.31
N ASN A 119 -8.70 65.74 27.85
CA ASN A 119 -7.96 65.97 26.61
C ASN A 119 -8.66 65.39 25.35
N SER A 120 -9.83 64.77 25.48
CA SER A 120 -10.60 64.17 24.37
C SER A 120 -11.20 65.22 23.44
N ASP A 121 -11.44 64.81 22.19
CA ASP A 121 -12.23 65.57 21.23
C ASP A 121 -13.73 65.25 21.41
N TYR A 122 -14.40 66.13 22.15
CA TYR A 122 -15.86 66.08 22.40
C TYR A 122 -16.71 66.67 21.26
N SER A 123 -16.11 67.16 20.17
CA SER A 123 -16.84 67.83 19.09
C SER A 123 -17.83 66.94 18.32
N PHE A 124 -17.78 65.62 18.55
CA PHE A 124 -18.72 64.62 18.01
C PHE A 124 -19.57 63.92 19.07
N LYS A 125 -19.59 64.42 20.32
CA LYS A 125 -20.45 63.90 21.39
C LYS A 125 -21.91 63.97 20.97
N GLY A 126 -22.60 62.83 21.00
CA GLY A 126 -24.01 62.77 20.59
C GLY A 126 -24.25 62.69 19.08
N ALA A 127 -23.20 62.74 18.25
CA ALA A 127 -23.31 62.54 16.80
C ALA A 127 -23.74 61.09 16.46
N GLY A 128 -24.31 60.90 15.28
CA GLY A 128 -24.69 59.59 14.73
C GLY A 128 -23.47 58.81 14.26
N THR A 129 -23.45 58.36 13.01
CA THR A 129 -22.23 57.81 12.39
C THR A 129 -21.37 58.93 11.83
N VAL A 130 -20.09 58.97 12.22
CA VAL A 130 -19.11 59.95 11.76
C VAL A 130 -18.05 59.25 10.92
N THR A 131 -17.92 59.66 9.66
CA THR A 131 -16.99 59.07 8.69
C THR A 131 -15.87 60.04 8.34
N PHE A 132 -14.62 59.57 8.37
CA PHE A 132 -13.45 60.28 7.85
C PHE A 132 -12.85 59.49 6.68
N SER A 133 -12.69 60.15 5.54
CA SER A 133 -12.31 59.53 4.27
C SER A 133 -11.14 60.26 3.60
N ASN A 134 -10.21 59.53 2.98
CA ASN A 134 -9.13 60.05 2.12
C ASN A 134 -8.29 61.21 2.74
N MET A 135 -7.86 61.08 4.00
CA MET A 135 -7.11 62.11 4.73
C MET A 135 -6.10 61.51 5.72
N THR A 136 -5.18 62.34 6.24
CA THR A 136 -4.30 61.96 7.33
C THR A 136 -4.86 62.41 8.68
N LEU A 137 -5.35 61.47 9.50
CA LEU A 137 -5.72 61.71 10.89
C LEU A 137 -4.44 61.81 11.74
N ARG A 138 -4.32 62.87 12.54
CA ARG A 138 -3.16 63.15 13.40
C ARG A 138 -3.59 63.30 14.85
N SER A 139 -3.03 62.44 15.68
CA SER A 139 -3.05 62.55 17.15
C SER A 139 -1.61 62.77 17.64
N VAL A 140 -1.41 62.79 18.95
CA VAL A 140 -0.09 62.99 19.55
C VAL A 140 0.85 61.81 19.22
N THR A 141 1.99 62.14 18.60
CA THR A 141 2.96 61.18 18.04
C THR A 141 4.16 60.91 18.95
N LYS A 142 4.40 61.78 19.94
CA LYS A 142 5.44 61.61 20.96
C LYS A 142 4.88 60.76 22.11
N ASN A 143 5.77 60.07 22.83
CA ASN A 143 5.44 59.29 24.02
C ASN A 143 5.28 60.22 25.25
N THR A 144 4.40 61.21 25.14
CA THR A 144 4.16 62.25 26.15
C THR A 144 3.20 61.73 27.21
N GLY A 145 3.68 60.80 28.03
CA GLY A 145 2.89 60.21 29.11
C GLY A 145 1.72 59.34 28.63
N ASN A 146 0.86 58.98 29.58
CA ASN A 146 -0.14 57.93 29.40
C ASN A 146 -1.45 58.48 28.80
N ILE A 147 -1.42 58.99 27.56
CA ILE A 147 -2.57 59.57 26.82
C ILE A 147 -3.65 58.54 26.41
N ASN A 148 -4.08 57.69 27.34
CA ASN A 148 -5.00 56.58 27.07
C ASN A 148 -6.42 57.01 26.72
N TYR A 149 -6.79 58.26 26.96
CA TYR A 149 -8.11 58.81 26.67
C TYR A 149 -8.09 59.89 25.57
N LEU A 150 -7.00 60.04 24.81
CA LEU A 150 -6.99 60.96 23.66
C LEU A 150 -7.71 60.33 22.46
N GLY A 151 -8.78 60.94 21.96
CA GLY A 151 -9.62 60.38 20.90
C GLY A 151 -10.94 61.13 20.66
N PHE A 152 -11.81 60.63 19.78
CA PHE A 152 -13.16 61.17 19.55
C PHE A 152 -14.17 60.56 20.55
N SER A 153 -14.73 61.32 21.48
CA SER A 153 -15.52 60.77 22.60
C SER A 153 -17.05 60.86 22.42
N HIS A 154 -17.74 59.79 22.86
CA HIS A 154 -19.22 59.67 22.95
C HIS A 154 -20.02 59.86 21.64
N ILE A 155 -19.46 59.40 20.52
CA ILE A 155 -20.23 59.19 19.28
C ILE A 155 -21.28 58.09 19.54
N GLN A 156 -22.56 58.34 19.18
CA GLN A 156 -23.67 57.42 19.44
C GLN A 156 -23.79 56.33 18.37
N GLY A 157 -23.46 56.66 17.12
CA GLY A 157 -23.38 55.70 16.03
C GLY A 157 -22.02 55.01 15.97
N GLN A 158 -21.48 54.89 14.76
CA GLN A 158 -20.15 54.33 14.51
C GLN A 158 -19.13 55.43 14.18
N THR A 159 -17.88 55.21 14.58
CA THR A 159 -16.75 55.94 14.00
C THR A 159 -16.20 55.15 12.81
N VAL A 160 -16.23 55.73 11.61
CA VAL A 160 -15.74 55.11 10.38
C VAL A 160 -14.53 55.86 9.86
N VAL A 161 -13.47 55.15 9.48
CA VAL A 161 -12.25 55.70 8.91
C VAL A 161 -11.86 54.89 7.68
N GLU A 162 -11.82 55.51 6.51
CA GLU A 162 -11.59 54.83 5.22
C GLU A 162 -10.53 55.54 4.37
N ASP A 163 -9.67 54.76 3.71
CA ASP A 163 -8.58 55.26 2.84
C ASP A 163 -7.67 56.33 3.50
N CYS A 164 -7.56 56.29 4.83
CA CYS A 164 -6.82 57.25 5.64
C CYS A 164 -5.46 56.73 6.11
N VAL A 165 -4.59 57.68 6.50
CA VAL A 165 -3.40 57.42 7.33
C VAL A 165 -3.66 57.94 8.74
N ILE A 166 -3.35 57.16 9.76
CA ILE A 166 -3.44 57.55 11.17
C ILE A 166 -2.02 57.66 11.73
N ASN A 167 -1.64 58.86 12.17
CA ASN A 167 -0.33 59.12 12.78
C ASN A 167 -0.50 59.43 14.27
N GLY A 168 0.16 58.65 15.13
CA GLY A 168 0.03 58.75 16.59
C GLY A 168 -0.94 57.72 17.17
N LYS A 169 -1.21 57.81 18.49
CA LYS A 169 -2.16 56.96 19.20
C LYS A 169 -3.45 57.72 19.45
N THR A 170 -4.58 57.09 19.19
CA THR A 170 -5.91 57.69 19.35
C THR A 170 -6.95 56.61 19.60
N HIS A 171 -8.02 56.99 20.29
CA HIS A 171 -9.11 56.12 20.68
C HIS A 171 -10.36 56.53 19.90
N TYR A 172 -11.06 55.54 19.36
CA TYR A 172 -12.16 55.75 18.44
C TYR A 172 -13.42 55.23 19.11
N TRP A 173 -14.02 56.09 19.95
CA TRP A 173 -15.27 55.72 20.59
C TRP A 173 -16.42 55.76 19.59
N GLY A 174 -17.37 54.86 19.80
CA GLY A 174 -18.63 54.78 19.09
C GLY A 174 -19.49 53.76 19.81
N TYR A 175 -20.66 54.16 20.32
CA TYR A 175 -21.50 53.24 21.08
C TYR A 175 -22.08 52.09 20.22
N GLN A 176 -22.03 52.21 18.88
CA GLN A 176 -22.29 51.10 17.94
C GLN A 176 -21.01 50.47 17.34
N GLY A 177 -19.82 50.96 17.71
CA GLY A 177 -18.52 50.44 17.29
C GLY A 177 -17.67 51.38 16.43
N ALA A 178 -16.54 50.85 15.94
CA ALA A 178 -15.63 51.54 15.04
C ALA A 178 -15.19 50.66 13.87
N VAL A 179 -15.05 51.24 12.68
CA VAL A 179 -14.77 50.54 11.42
C VAL A 179 -13.64 51.23 10.66
N PHE A 180 -12.63 50.47 10.26
CA PHE A 180 -11.43 50.95 9.56
C PHE A 180 -11.26 50.19 8.26
N LYS A 181 -11.11 50.92 7.14
CA LYS A 181 -11.02 50.34 5.78
C LYS A 181 -9.82 50.91 5.04
N ASN A 182 -8.98 50.04 4.47
CA ASN A 182 -7.74 50.40 3.76
C ASN A 182 -6.77 51.27 4.58
N THR A 183 -6.97 51.36 5.91
CA THR A 183 -6.36 52.39 6.75
C THR A 183 -4.94 52.01 7.15
N THR A 184 -4.00 52.96 7.08
CA THR A 184 -2.62 52.76 7.54
C THR A 184 -2.40 53.42 8.90
N PHE A 185 -2.12 52.63 9.93
CA PHE A 185 -1.80 53.09 11.29
C PHE A 185 -0.29 53.17 11.49
N ASN A 186 0.23 54.33 11.88
CA ASN A 186 1.62 54.54 12.28
C ASN A 186 1.66 54.88 13.78
N ALA A 187 1.93 53.87 14.60
CA ALA A 187 1.90 53.98 16.06
C ALA A 187 3.01 54.90 16.62
N PRO A 188 2.81 55.53 17.79
CA PRO A 188 3.89 56.24 18.48
C PRO A 188 5.05 55.30 18.81
N ASN A 189 6.27 55.84 18.84
CA ASN A 189 7.42 55.02 19.22
C ASN A 189 7.30 54.55 20.68
N GLY A 190 7.22 53.23 20.87
CA GLY A 190 7.19 52.60 22.19
C GLY A 190 5.80 52.31 22.77
N ASP A 191 4.71 52.60 22.06
CA ASP A 191 3.31 52.36 22.47
C ASP A 191 2.51 51.64 21.35
N TYR A 192 1.26 51.28 21.63
CA TYR A 192 0.31 50.70 20.67
C TYR A 192 -0.30 51.77 19.76
N ALA A 193 -0.84 51.36 18.60
CA ALA A 193 -1.63 52.25 17.73
C ALA A 193 -2.98 52.61 18.37
N LEU A 194 -3.66 51.63 18.95
CA LEU A 194 -4.97 51.78 19.59
C LEU A 194 -5.22 50.75 20.70
N TRP A 195 -6.18 51.06 21.57
CA TRP A 195 -6.70 50.16 22.61
C TRP A 195 -8.19 49.90 22.37
N THR A 196 -8.66 48.65 22.55
CA THR A 196 -10.01 48.24 22.11
C THR A 196 -11.16 48.70 23.00
N TYR A 197 -10.88 49.21 24.20
CA TYR A 197 -11.91 49.56 25.20
C TYR A 197 -12.90 50.64 24.75
N SER A 198 -12.57 51.38 23.68
CA SER A 198 -13.34 52.53 23.20
C SER A 198 -14.61 52.14 22.44
N SER A 199 -14.72 50.92 21.92
CA SER A 199 -15.84 50.49 21.07
C SER A 199 -16.26 49.03 21.34
N PRO A 200 -17.56 48.70 21.45
CA PRO A 200 -18.03 47.33 21.72
C PRO A 200 -17.79 46.37 20.55
N THR A 201 -17.63 46.91 19.34
CA THR A 201 -17.17 46.18 18.16
C THR A 201 -16.17 47.04 17.41
N MET A 202 -14.99 46.49 17.11
CA MET A 202 -14.00 47.12 16.25
C MET A 202 -13.74 46.23 15.05
N THR A 203 -13.78 46.80 13.84
CA THR A 203 -13.59 46.06 12.59
C THR A 203 -12.51 46.72 11.75
N PHE A 204 -11.49 45.95 11.38
CA PHE A 204 -10.36 46.39 10.57
C PHE A 204 -10.36 45.58 9.27
N GLU A 205 -10.49 46.26 8.12
CA GLU A 205 -10.53 45.65 6.79
C GLU A 205 -9.39 46.21 5.93
N ASN A 206 -8.53 45.33 5.41
CA ASN A 206 -7.40 45.71 4.53
C ASN A 206 -6.45 46.75 5.16
N CYS A 207 -6.40 46.82 6.50
CA CYS A 207 -5.60 47.81 7.23
C CYS A 207 -4.13 47.38 7.38
N THR A 208 -3.21 48.35 7.33
CA THR A 208 -1.78 48.13 7.61
C THR A 208 -1.42 48.81 8.92
N PHE A 209 -0.72 48.12 9.82
CA PHE A 209 -0.24 48.68 11.09
C PHE A 209 1.28 48.64 11.14
N ASN A 210 1.90 49.80 11.27
CA ASN A 210 3.35 49.98 11.44
C ASN A 210 3.62 50.44 12.88
N ALA A 211 4.43 49.70 13.62
CA ALA A 211 4.77 50.01 15.00
C ALA A 211 6.20 49.60 15.36
N SER A 212 6.75 50.19 16.42
CA SER A 212 7.96 49.67 17.07
C SER A 212 7.68 48.67 18.18
N ARG A 213 6.41 48.29 18.42
CA ARG A 213 5.95 47.27 19.38
C ARG A 213 4.66 46.61 18.86
N ALA A 214 3.83 46.04 19.75
CA ALA A 214 2.47 45.62 19.41
C ALA A 214 1.60 46.78 18.89
N MET A 215 0.54 46.45 18.16
CA MET A 215 -0.28 47.42 17.44
C MET A 215 -1.63 47.64 18.12
N ILE A 216 -2.28 46.55 18.52
CA ILE A 216 -3.59 46.56 19.18
C ILE A 216 -3.44 46.03 20.60
N LYS A 217 -3.84 46.83 21.58
CA LYS A 217 -4.03 46.40 22.98
C LYS A 217 -5.50 45.98 23.15
N VAL A 218 -5.74 44.67 23.14
CA VAL A 218 -7.08 44.12 23.44
C VAL A 218 -7.26 44.17 24.95
N TYR A 219 -8.10 45.10 25.40
CA TYR A 219 -8.25 45.52 26.79
C TYR A 219 -9.60 46.22 26.99
N THR A 220 -10.08 46.23 28.23
CA THR A 220 -11.19 47.06 28.70
C THR A 220 -10.96 47.48 30.15
N ASP A 221 -11.41 48.67 30.53
CA ASP A 221 -11.38 49.11 31.93
C ASP A 221 -12.55 48.49 32.72
N PHE A 222 -12.32 48.29 34.03
CA PHE A 222 -13.22 47.58 34.94
C PHE A 222 -14.66 48.15 34.98
N SER A 223 -14.82 49.46 34.73
CA SER A 223 -16.12 50.13 34.62
C SER A 223 -16.83 49.89 33.28
N ALA A 224 -16.07 49.68 32.20
CA ALA A 224 -16.54 49.60 30.81
C ALA A 224 -16.82 48.17 30.34
N GLY A 225 -16.09 47.17 30.86
CA GLY A 225 -16.20 45.74 30.51
C GLY A 225 -17.49 45.03 30.94
N LYS A 226 -18.65 45.57 30.58
CA LYS A 226 -20.00 45.08 30.95
C LYS A 226 -20.79 44.51 29.76
N HIS A 227 -20.07 44.11 28.71
CA HIS A 227 -20.58 43.50 27.48
C HIS A 227 -19.44 42.74 26.80
N ASP A 228 -19.77 41.82 25.88
CA ASP A 228 -18.77 41.18 25.03
C ASP A 228 -18.19 42.18 24.04
N ILE A 229 -16.86 42.19 23.86
CA ILE A 229 -16.16 43.09 22.94
C ILE A 229 -15.66 42.30 21.73
N THR A 230 -16.15 42.64 20.55
CA THR A 230 -15.81 41.95 19.30
C THR A 230 -14.72 42.67 18.53
N VAL A 231 -13.70 41.95 18.07
CA VAL A 231 -12.55 42.49 17.33
C VAL A 231 -12.38 41.70 16.03
N ASN A 232 -12.80 42.29 14.91
CA ASN A 232 -12.72 41.69 13.57
C ASN A 232 -11.49 42.22 12.84
N VAL A 233 -10.64 41.34 12.32
CA VAL A 233 -9.36 41.66 11.67
C VAL A 233 -9.27 40.91 10.35
N ASN A 234 -9.53 41.60 9.24
CA ASN A 234 -9.74 41.02 7.92
C ASN A 234 -8.73 41.58 6.92
N LYS A 235 -7.89 40.73 6.32
CA LYS A 235 -6.83 41.10 5.35
C LYS A 235 -5.83 42.13 5.90
N CYS A 236 -5.58 42.14 7.21
CA CYS A 236 -4.70 43.11 7.85
C CYS A 236 -3.23 42.66 7.84
N THR A 237 -2.33 43.64 7.76
CA THR A 237 -0.87 43.43 7.83
C THR A 237 -0.29 44.16 9.04
N PHE A 238 0.43 43.44 9.90
CA PHE A 238 1.01 43.98 11.14
C PHE A 238 2.54 43.94 11.08
N ASN A 239 3.16 45.11 10.93
CA ASN A 239 4.62 45.32 10.83
C ASN A 239 5.19 45.87 12.15
N SER A 240 5.68 45.00 13.05
CA SER A 240 6.41 45.41 14.26
C SER A 240 7.91 45.35 13.98
N GLN A 241 8.59 46.49 14.11
CA GLN A 241 10.05 46.55 13.94
C GLN A 241 10.79 45.99 15.17
N SER A 242 10.79 44.66 15.31
CA SER A 242 11.54 43.96 16.35
C SER A 242 13.05 44.04 16.08
N SER A 243 13.77 44.86 16.84
CA SER A 243 15.24 44.90 16.81
C SER A 243 15.84 43.61 17.39
N LYS A 244 17.04 43.26 16.93
CA LYS A 244 17.79 42.09 17.45
C LYS A 244 18.41 42.33 18.84
N LEU A 245 18.13 43.47 19.48
CA LEU A 245 18.70 43.88 20.77
C LEU A 245 17.67 43.91 21.92
N ASP A 246 16.42 43.48 21.71
CA ASP A 246 15.44 43.41 22.80
C ASP A 246 15.68 42.18 23.71
N VAL A 247 16.65 42.34 24.60
CA VAL A 247 16.93 41.42 25.72
C VAL A 247 15.98 41.65 26.91
N PHE A 248 14.97 42.52 26.75
CA PHE A 248 14.15 43.05 27.85
C PHE A 248 12.65 42.71 27.73
N GLY A 249 12.21 42.11 26.62
CA GLY A 249 10.82 41.69 26.41
C GLY A 249 9.86 42.85 26.16
N TYR A 250 10.31 43.87 25.44
CA TYR A 250 9.48 45.01 25.07
C TYR A 250 8.58 44.74 23.86
N TYR A 251 8.98 43.89 22.91
CA TYR A 251 8.12 43.48 21.81
C TYR A 251 7.00 42.52 22.27
N LYS A 252 6.00 42.39 21.40
CA LYS A 252 4.74 41.67 21.67
C LYS A 252 4.11 41.23 20.35
N GLN A 253 3.01 40.50 20.44
CA GLN A 253 2.16 40.06 19.33
C GLN A 253 1.38 41.24 18.74
N ALA A 254 0.85 41.10 17.53
CA ALA A 254 0.08 42.15 16.88
C ALA A 254 -1.14 42.58 17.71
N LEU A 255 -1.90 41.60 18.24
CA LEU A 255 -2.94 41.77 19.25
C LEU A 255 -2.41 41.29 20.61
N SER A 256 -2.13 42.22 21.53
CA SER A 256 -1.77 41.94 22.92
C SER A 256 -3.03 41.92 23.79
N ILE A 257 -3.45 40.74 24.22
CA ILE A 257 -4.68 40.49 24.97
C ILE A 257 -4.47 40.58 26.48
N ASP A 258 -5.51 41.03 27.18
CA ASP A 258 -5.61 41.15 28.63
C ASP A 258 -7.08 41.08 29.05
N ASP A 259 -7.54 39.86 29.35
CA ASP A 259 -8.95 39.56 29.67
C ASP A 259 -9.27 39.59 31.17
N SER A 260 -8.30 40.01 31.98
CA SER A 260 -8.39 40.10 33.44
C SER A 260 -9.57 40.94 33.95
N ASN A 261 -9.97 41.97 33.20
CA ASN A 261 -11.07 42.86 33.53
C ASN A 261 -12.45 42.45 32.96
N MET A 262 -12.56 41.38 32.15
CA MET A 262 -13.81 41.05 31.43
C MET A 262 -14.95 40.55 32.34
N GLY A 263 -14.68 40.21 33.60
CA GLY A 263 -15.69 39.79 34.56
C GLY A 263 -16.40 38.50 34.15
N ASN A 264 -17.60 38.62 33.57
CA ASN A 264 -18.39 37.51 33.02
C ASN A 264 -18.47 37.46 31.48
N PHE A 265 -18.02 38.51 30.81
CA PHE A 265 -18.08 38.70 29.37
C PHE A 265 -16.84 38.14 28.67
N LYS A 266 -16.75 38.27 27.34
CA LYS A 266 -15.64 37.80 26.52
C LYS A 266 -15.10 38.87 25.56
N TYR A 267 -13.81 38.76 25.22
CA TYR A 267 -13.35 39.18 23.89
C TYR A 267 -13.67 38.09 22.87
N ILE A 268 -14.18 38.52 21.72
CA ILE A 268 -14.47 37.67 20.57
C ILE A 268 -13.61 38.17 19.40
N LEU A 269 -12.49 37.50 19.15
CA LEU A 269 -11.55 37.86 18.08
C LEU A 269 -11.82 37.03 16.84
N ASN A 270 -12.09 37.69 15.71
CA ASN A 270 -12.25 37.04 14.41
C ASN A 270 -11.15 37.55 13.47
N ILE A 271 -10.11 36.73 13.26
CA ILE A 271 -8.96 37.05 12.42
C ILE A 271 -9.09 36.24 11.12
N THR A 272 -8.93 36.89 9.97
CA THR A 272 -9.12 36.28 8.65
C THR A 272 -8.12 36.85 7.65
N ASN A 273 -7.44 35.99 6.88
CA ASN A 273 -6.47 36.33 5.82
C ASN A 273 -5.42 37.39 6.24
N SER A 274 -5.03 37.42 7.52
CA SER A 274 -4.21 38.48 8.11
C SER A 274 -2.83 37.97 8.53
N SER A 275 -1.81 38.84 8.45
CA SER A 275 -0.41 38.46 8.69
C SER A 275 0.30 39.40 9.67
N ALA A 276 1.26 38.87 10.43
CA ALA A 276 2.05 39.63 11.39
C ALA A 276 3.53 39.29 11.27
N THR A 277 4.37 40.33 11.33
CA THR A 277 5.78 40.27 11.73
C THR A 277 5.87 40.93 13.10
N ALA A 278 5.94 40.13 14.17
CA ALA A 278 5.87 40.56 15.56
C ALA A 278 6.61 39.58 16.51
N GLN A 279 6.62 39.83 17.82
CA GLN A 279 7.16 38.82 18.75
C GLN A 279 6.16 37.68 18.94
N ARG A 280 6.64 36.45 18.74
CA ARG A 280 5.88 35.22 19.00
C ARG A 280 5.56 35.09 20.50
N ASP A 281 4.30 34.80 20.84
CA ASP A 281 3.92 34.41 22.20
C ASP A 281 4.27 32.93 22.44
N GLU A 282 4.80 32.59 23.61
CA GLU A 282 5.11 31.19 23.95
C GLU A 282 3.84 30.37 24.29
N THR A 283 2.80 31.01 24.83
CA THR A 283 1.56 30.34 25.23
C THR A 283 0.68 30.07 24.00
N THR A 284 0.39 31.08 23.19
CA THR A 284 -0.39 30.90 21.95
C THR A 284 0.43 30.30 20.81
N CYS A 285 1.77 30.44 20.82
CA CYS A 285 2.65 30.09 19.69
C CYS A 285 2.31 30.90 18.42
N SER A 286 1.91 32.16 18.57
CA SER A 286 1.54 33.04 17.45
C SER A 286 2.16 34.44 17.57
N GLN A 287 2.45 35.05 16.42
CA GLN A 287 2.72 36.49 16.28
C GLN A 287 1.44 37.33 16.10
N LEU A 288 0.32 36.73 15.68
CA LEU A 288 -0.95 37.43 15.47
C LEU A 288 -1.59 37.85 16.79
N PHE A 289 -1.70 36.93 17.76
CA PHE A 289 -2.31 37.21 19.05
C PHE A 289 -1.57 36.51 20.20
N GLY A 290 -1.56 37.14 21.37
CA GLY A 290 -0.98 36.56 22.58
C GLY A 290 -1.19 37.44 23.80
N PHE A 291 -0.62 37.01 24.92
CA PHE A 291 -0.85 37.64 26.23
C PHE A 291 0.34 38.50 26.66
N GLY A 292 1.20 38.89 25.71
CA GLY A 292 2.32 39.80 25.93
C GLY A 292 3.26 39.35 27.04
N GLY A 293 3.55 38.05 27.12
CA GLY A 293 4.39 37.42 28.15
C GLY A 293 3.72 37.24 29.53
N LYS A 294 2.44 37.56 29.66
CA LYS A 294 1.72 37.63 30.94
C LYS A 294 0.49 36.71 31.04
N ALA A 295 0.48 35.57 30.35
CA ALA A 295 -0.67 34.64 30.34
C ALA A 295 -1.22 34.30 31.75
N LYS A 296 -0.36 34.12 32.76
CA LYS A 296 -0.78 33.90 34.17
C LYS A 296 -1.63 35.02 34.80
N GLN A 297 -1.65 36.22 34.21
CA GLN A 297 -2.43 37.38 34.64
C GLN A 297 -3.54 37.71 33.63
N TYR A 298 -3.26 37.54 32.34
CA TYR A 298 -4.02 38.12 31.22
C TYR A 298 -4.86 37.11 30.42
N ASN A 299 -4.76 35.81 30.75
CA ASN A 299 -5.51 34.71 30.16
C ASN A 299 -6.33 33.99 31.26
N THR A 300 -7.38 34.67 31.73
CA THR A 300 -8.35 34.17 32.72
C THR A 300 -9.43 33.28 32.12
N GLY A 301 -9.46 33.17 30.79
CA GLY A 301 -10.40 32.34 30.03
C GLY A 301 -11.61 33.09 29.48
N ARG A 302 -11.52 34.42 29.42
CA ARG A 302 -12.53 35.34 28.87
C ARG A 302 -12.17 35.81 27.45
N THR A 303 -11.42 34.98 26.72
CA THR A 303 -10.99 35.22 25.34
C THR A 303 -11.36 34.03 24.46
N ASP A 304 -12.13 34.27 23.40
CA ASP A 304 -12.32 33.33 22.29
C ASP A 304 -11.67 33.91 21.03
N VAL A 305 -10.89 33.09 20.31
CA VAL A 305 -10.23 33.49 19.06
C VAL A 305 -10.58 32.53 17.93
N THR A 306 -11.06 33.08 16.82
CA THR A 306 -11.30 32.41 15.54
C THR A 306 -10.26 32.89 14.55
N ILE A 307 -9.57 31.96 13.87
CA ILE A 307 -8.67 32.23 12.76
C ILE A 307 -9.17 31.48 11.53
N ASP A 308 -9.43 32.21 10.44
CA ASP A 308 -9.86 31.68 9.14
C ASP A 308 -11.01 30.66 9.25
N GLY A 309 -12.04 31.03 10.03
CA GLY A 309 -13.23 30.22 10.31
C GLY A 309 -13.08 29.13 11.38
N THR A 310 -11.86 28.82 11.82
CA THR A 310 -11.59 27.81 12.87
C THR A 310 -11.49 28.49 14.24
N LYS A 311 -12.24 28.05 15.26
CA LYS A 311 -11.99 28.50 16.65
C LYS A 311 -10.73 27.82 17.17
N VAL A 312 -9.72 28.62 17.55
CA VAL A 312 -8.37 28.17 17.91
C VAL A 312 -8.01 28.37 19.38
N TRP A 313 -8.71 29.28 20.06
CA TRP A 313 -8.55 29.59 21.47
C TRP A 313 -9.92 29.76 22.13
N SER A 314 -10.10 29.21 23.32
CA SER A 314 -11.31 29.37 24.15
C SER A 314 -10.99 28.95 25.58
N ASN A 315 -11.71 29.50 26.58
CA ASN A 315 -11.62 29.09 27.99
C ASN A 315 -10.18 29.10 28.55
N GLY A 316 -9.31 29.93 27.96
CA GLY A 316 -7.92 30.09 28.38
C GLY A 316 -6.96 29.04 27.82
N GLN A 317 -7.39 28.24 26.84
CA GLN A 317 -6.64 27.10 26.31
C GLN A 317 -6.55 27.12 24.78
N LYS A 318 -5.47 26.52 24.27
CA LYS A 318 -5.22 26.25 22.85
C LYS A 318 -6.07 25.06 22.40
N LEU A 319 -6.92 25.23 21.40
CA LEU A 319 -7.81 24.16 20.90
C LEU A 319 -7.17 23.31 19.79
N THR A 320 -6.21 23.87 19.05
CA THR A 320 -5.45 23.19 17.98
C THR A 320 -4.07 23.84 17.84
N HIS A 321 -3.08 23.11 17.34
CA HIS A 321 -1.76 23.68 16.99
C HIS A 321 -1.71 24.22 15.55
N SER A 322 -2.73 23.94 14.72
CA SER A 322 -2.70 24.17 13.25
C SER A 322 -2.57 25.63 12.81
N TYR A 323 -2.97 26.61 13.63
CA TYR A 323 -2.81 28.04 13.35
C TYR A 323 -1.43 28.59 13.73
N THR A 324 -0.65 27.81 14.49
CA THR A 324 0.51 28.33 15.17
C THR A 324 1.68 28.52 14.22
N ASP A 325 2.59 29.40 14.62
CA ASP A 325 3.84 29.56 13.92
C ASP A 325 4.75 28.33 14.07
N GLY A 326 4.58 27.54 15.14
CA GLY A 326 5.29 26.28 15.31
C GLY A 326 4.94 25.25 14.23
N GLU A 327 3.67 25.19 13.84
CA GLU A 327 3.17 24.36 12.74
C GLU A 327 3.70 24.86 11.39
N ARG A 328 3.42 26.14 11.07
CA ARG A 328 3.74 26.74 9.77
C ARG A 328 5.25 26.81 9.51
N ASP A 329 6.04 27.11 10.54
CA ASP A 329 7.49 27.23 10.43
C ASP A 329 8.21 25.87 10.61
N ASP A 330 7.46 24.74 10.71
CA ASP A 330 7.95 23.36 10.86
C ASP A 330 8.93 23.14 12.04
N ASN A 331 8.74 23.87 13.14
CA ASN A 331 9.68 23.86 14.25
C ASN A 331 9.41 22.69 15.22
N PHE A 332 9.25 21.46 14.72
CA PHE A 332 9.11 20.27 15.56
C PHE A 332 10.46 19.58 15.80
N LYS A 333 10.74 19.28 17.06
CA LYS A 333 12.00 18.69 17.54
C LYS A 333 11.72 17.28 18.07
N ASP A 334 12.30 16.28 17.43
CA ASP A 334 12.33 14.88 17.89
C ASP A 334 12.92 14.81 19.31
N GLU A 335 12.16 14.27 20.27
CA GLU A 335 12.65 14.05 21.64
C GLU A 335 13.57 12.82 21.74
N LYS A 336 13.70 12.05 20.65
CA LYS A 336 14.41 10.76 20.55
C LYS A 336 13.81 9.67 21.44
N LYS A 337 12.57 9.86 21.88
CA LYS A 337 11.76 8.87 22.58
C LYS A 337 10.96 8.09 21.55
N TYR A 338 11.21 6.79 21.48
CA TYR A 338 10.58 5.86 20.53
C TYR A 338 10.12 4.60 21.27
N ASP A 339 8.83 4.52 21.57
CA ASP A 339 8.24 3.40 22.33
C ASP A 339 7.84 2.28 21.36
N TRP A 340 8.28 1.04 21.60
CA TRP A 340 7.99 -0.11 20.74
C TRP A 340 7.01 -1.10 21.40
N GLU A 341 5.89 -1.38 20.74
CA GLU A 341 4.78 -2.20 21.24
C GLU A 341 4.50 -3.40 20.31
N LYS A 342 4.29 -4.61 20.85
CA LYS A 342 3.95 -5.81 20.07
C LYS A 342 2.45 -6.07 20.14
N LYS A 343 1.77 -6.05 18.99
CA LYS A 343 0.34 -6.34 18.82
C LYS A 343 0.15 -7.67 18.08
N PRO A 344 -1.07 -8.26 18.10
CA PRO A 344 -1.30 -9.57 17.47
C PRO A 344 -0.95 -9.63 15.98
N ASP A 345 -0.97 -8.49 15.29
CA ASP A 345 -0.75 -8.35 13.85
C ASP A 345 0.61 -7.73 13.47
N GLY A 346 1.48 -7.41 14.43
CA GLY A 346 2.83 -6.88 14.18
C GLY A 346 3.43 -6.03 15.30
N TRP A 347 4.65 -5.54 15.09
CA TRP A 347 5.25 -4.50 15.94
C TRP A 347 4.80 -3.10 15.49
N TYR A 348 4.66 -2.22 16.46
CA TYR A 348 4.36 -0.80 16.30
C TYR A 348 5.45 0.03 17.00
N CYS A 349 5.69 1.24 16.50
CA CYS A 349 6.59 2.21 17.13
C CYS A 349 5.91 3.58 17.22
N THR A 350 6.01 4.22 18.39
CA THR A 350 5.50 5.56 18.65
C THR A 350 6.65 6.53 18.88
N GLY A 351 6.86 7.47 17.97
CA GLY A 351 7.81 8.58 18.12
C GLY A 351 7.16 9.78 18.81
N HIS A 352 7.90 10.50 19.66
CA HIS A 352 7.43 11.69 20.38
C HIS A 352 8.29 12.91 20.06
N ALA A 353 7.66 14.05 19.74
CA ALA A 353 8.33 15.29 19.38
C ALA A 353 7.61 16.51 19.99
N LYS A 354 8.34 17.63 20.11
CA LYS A 354 7.82 18.89 20.67
C LYS A 354 8.01 20.08 19.76
N CYS A 355 7.01 20.95 19.70
CA CYS A 355 7.11 22.26 19.09
C CYS A 355 8.19 23.10 19.80
N GLY A 356 9.27 23.39 19.10
CA GLY A 356 10.45 24.10 19.57
C GLY A 356 10.27 25.57 19.89
N TYR A 357 9.05 26.10 19.84
CA TYR A 357 8.66 27.43 20.30
C TYR A 357 7.72 27.43 21.52
N CYS A 358 6.89 26.41 21.72
CA CYS A 358 5.87 26.40 22.79
C CYS A 358 5.76 25.09 23.59
N GLY A 359 6.61 24.10 23.30
CA GLY A 359 6.63 22.80 23.98
C GLY A 359 5.45 21.88 23.65
N TYR A 360 4.52 22.27 22.76
CA TYR A 360 3.37 21.44 22.37
C TYR A 360 3.82 20.07 21.85
N GLU A 361 3.32 19.01 22.47
CA GLU A 361 3.71 17.62 22.22
C GLU A 361 2.92 17.03 21.04
N ILE A 362 3.61 16.29 20.18
CA ILE A 362 3.01 15.43 19.15
C ILE A 362 3.59 14.02 19.26
N ALA A 363 2.76 13.02 18.94
CA ALA A 363 3.18 11.63 18.84
C ALA A 363 2.60 10.99 17.57
N GLU A 364 3.41 10.22 16.86
CA GLU A 364 2.97 9.42 15.71
C GLU A 364 3.25 7.94 15.99
N THR A 365 2.22 7.10 15.85
CA THR A 365 2.33 5.64 16.01
C THR A 365 2.19 4.97 14.66
N VAL A 366 3.23 4.27 14.21
CA VAL A 366 3.26 3.57 12.92
C VAL A 366 3.45 2.06 13.11
N LYS A 367 2.86 1.27 12.20
CA LYS A 367 3.09 -0.18 12.12
C LYS A 367 4.42 -0.43 11.39
N ALA A 368 5.26 -1.29 11.94
CA ALA A 368 6.54 -1.64 11.33
C ALA A 368 6.39 -2.76 10.28
N THR A 369 7.19 -2.70 9.22
CA THR A 369 7.36 -3.79 8.24
C THR A 369 8.55 -4.67 8.62
N SER A 370 8.49 -5.98 8.36
CA SER A 370 9.56 -6.93 8.70
C SER A 370 10.27 -7.49 7.46
N VAL A 371 11.60 -7.61 7.53
CA VAL A 371 12.43 -8.33 6.56
C VAL A 371 13.27 -9.37 7.29
N ASP A 372 13.31 -10.60 6.77
CA ASP A 372 14.03 -11.74 7.33
C ASP A 372 15.28 -12.06 6.51
N THR A 373 16.37 -12.47 7.18
CA THR A 373 17.65 -12.84 6.52
C THR A 373 18.09 -14.28 6.76
N ALA A 374 17.20 -15.17 7.22
CA ALA A 374 17.54 -16.57 7.49
C ALA A 374 17.69 -17.37 6.18
N THR A 375 18.65 -18.30 6.16
CA THR A 375 18.87 -19.23 5.03
C THR A 375 18.46 -20.65 5.43
N CYS A 376 18.69 -21.65 4.57
CA CYS A 376 18.44 -23.05 4.92
C CYS A 376 19.30 -23.52 6.10
N THR A 377 20.53 -22.99 6.21
CA THR A 377 21.61 -23.47 7.08
C THR A 377 22.02 -22.46 8.15
N GLU A 378 21.92 -21.16 7.87
CA GLU A 378 22.34 -20.08 8.78
C GLU A 378 21.14 -19.41 9.46
N LYS A 379 21.31 -19.09 10.75
CA LYS A 379 20.39 -18.23 11.50
C LYS A 379 20.26 -16.86 10.85
N GLY A 380 19.06 -16.30 10.87
CA GLY A 380 18.79 -14.96 10.35
C GLY A 380 18.55 -13.93 11.43
N THR A 381 18.40 -12.69 10.99
CA THR A 381 17.76 -11.62 11.76
C THR A 381 16.43 -11.25 11.11
N ARG A 382 15.38 -11.10 11.92
CA ARG A 382 14.16 -10.40 11.53
C ARG A 382 14.30 -8.93 11.91
N THR A 383 14.33 -8.07 10.90
CA THR A 383 14.47 -6.61 11.07
C THR A 383 13.12 -5.95 10.85
N TYR A 384 12.56 -5.35 11.90
CA TYR A 384 11.38 -4.51 11.87
C TYR A 384 11.78 -3.06 11.62
N THR A 385 11.18 -2.41 10.62
CA THR A 385 11.42 -1.00 10.28
C THR A 385 10.13 -0.21 10.43
N ALA A 386 10.16 0.81 11.28
CA ALA A 386 9.09 1.79 11.48
C ALA A 386 9.44 3.07 10.72
N THR A 387 8.62 3.43 9.72
CA THR A 387 8.77 4.65 8.92
C THR A 387 7.65 5.62 9.25
N PHE A 388 8.01 6.83 9.66
CA PHE A 388 7.08 7.88 10.10
C PHE A 388 6.68 8.81 8.95
N SER A 389 5.47 9.33 9.01
CA SER A 389 4.92 10.30 8.06
C SER A 389 5.37 11.72 8.43
N HIS A 390 5.49 12.02 9.73
CA HIS A 390 5.89 13.33 10.21
C HIS A 390 7.41 13.47 10.18
N LYS A 391 7.88 14.28 9.23
CA LYS A 391 9.28 14.55 8.84
C LYS A 391 10.29 14.90 9.95
N CYS A 392 9.86 15.24 11.18
CA CYS A 392 10.79 15.39 12.31
C CYS A 392 11.33 14.05 12.82
N PHE A 393 10.56 12.96 12.68
CA PHE A 393 10.95 11.62 13.13
C PHE A 393 11.89 10.94 12.13
N LYS A 394 12.85 10.19 12.66
CA LYS A 394 13.72 9.33 11.84
C LYS A 394 13.19 7.90 11.84
N PRO A 395 13.24 7.17 10.71
CA PRO A 395 12.88 5.76 10.69
C PRO A 395 13.64 4.98 11.76
N GLN A 396 12.92 4.14 12.50
CA GLN A 396 13.47 3.32 13.58
C GLN A 396 13.55 1.86 13.17
N THR A 397 14.56 1.15 13.67
CA THR A 397 14.75 -0.28 13.41
C THR A 397 14.83 -1.07 14.72
N LYS A 398 14.19 -2.24 14.75
CA LYS A 398 14.29 -3.22 15.83
C LYS A 398 14.58 -4.60 15.26
N THR A 399 15.44 -5.38 15.91
CA THR A 399 15.86 -6.70 15.44
C THR A 399 15.50 -7.80 16.43
N GLU A 400 15.12 -8.97 15.92
CA GLU A 400 14.95 -10.23 16.67
C GLU A 400 15.79 -11.31 15.94
N GLU A 401 16.55 -12.14 16.66
CA GLU A 401 17.21 -13.32 16.06
C GLU A 401 16.15 -14.36 15.67
N ILE A 402 16.31 -14.98 14.50
CA ILE A 402 15.46 -16.08 14.04
C ILE A 402 16.31 -17.29 13.67
N ALA A 403 15.76 -18.49 13.89
CA ALA A 403 16.42 -19.74 13.52
C ALA A 403 16.66 -19.83 12.00
N ALA A 404 17.58 -20.71 11.60
CA ALA A 404 17.69 -21.12 10.19
C ALA A 404 16.36 -21.73 9.73
N LEU A 405 16.01 -21.54 8.46
CA LEU A 405 14.75 -22.03 7.88
C LEU A 405 14.68 -23.55 7.78
N GLY A 406 15.83 -24.23 7.82
CA GLY A 406 15.96 -25.64 7.47
C GLY A 406 15.84 -25.88 5.96
N HIS A 407 16.08 -27.12 5.56
CA HIS A 407 15.88 -27.55 4.19
C HIS A 407 14.44 -28.02 3.97
N ASP A 408 13.84 -27.58 2.87
CA ASP A 408 12.53 -28.04 2.38
C ASP A 408 12.80 -28.90 1.15
N TRP A 409 13.08 -30.18 1.38
CA TRP A 409 13.54 -31.09 0.34
C TRP A 409 12.44 -31.41 -0.67
N GLY A 410 12.81 -31.48 -1.94
CA GLY A 410 12.04 -32.13 -2.99
C GLY A 410 11.86 -33.63 -2.74
N GLU A 411 10.92 -34.22 -3.47
CA GLU A 411 10.81 -35.67 -3.58
C GLU A 411 12.09 -36.22 -4.26
N PRO A 412 12.60 -37.40 -3.88
CA PRO A 412 13.76 -37.98 -4.53
C PRO A 412 13.47 -38.41 -5.98
N GLU A 413 14.33 -37.98 -6.90
CA GLU A 413 14.40 -38.51 -8.26
C GLU A 413 15.39 -39.69 -8.29
N TYR A 414 15.04 -40.76 -9.01
CA TYR A 414 15.86 -41.96 -9.16
C TYR A 414 16.21 -42.17 -10.63
N SER A 415 17.47 -42.52 -10.90
CA SER A 415 17.96 -42.80 -12.25
C SER A 415 18.87 -44.02 -12.27
N TRP A 416 18.70 -44.89 -13.27
CA TRP A 416 19.43 -46.14 -13.42
C TRP A 416 20.39 -46.07 -14.61
N ALA A 417 21.63 -46.50 -14.41
CA ALA A 417 22.65 -46.56 -15.46
C ALA A 417 23.52 -47.81 -15.31
N GLU A 418 23.83 -48.48 -16.42
CA GLU A 418 24.78 -49.60 -16.44
C GLU A 418 26.23 -49.07 -16.39
N LYS A 419 27.05 -49.58 -15.47
CA LYS A 419 28.47 -49.26 -15.31
C LYS A 419 29.26 -50.48 -14.83
N ASP A 420 30.37 -50.76 -15.50
CA ASP A 420 31.31 -51.83 -15.14
C ASP A 420 30.61 -53.19 -14.95
N GLY A 421 29.82 -53.60 -15.96
CA GLY A 421 29.11 -54.88 -15.99
C GLY A 421 28.02 -55.03 -14.92
N GLY A 422 27.26 -53.98 -14.64
CA GLY A 422 26.11 -54.05 -13.73
C GLY A 422 25.39 -52.72 -13.53
N TRP A 423 24.20 -52.77 -12.96
CA TRP A 423 23.37 -51.59 -12.74
C TRP A 423 23.77 -50.79 -11.50
N CYS A 424 23.86 -49.48 -11.66
CA CYS A 424 23.94 -48.51 -10.57
C CYS A 424 22.66 -47.65 -10.56
N CYS A 425 22.18 -47.30 -9.37
CA CYS A 425 21.08 -46.36 -9.19
C CYS A 425 21.59 -45.11 -8.47
N THR A 426 21.26 -43.94 -9.02
CA THR A 426 21.51 -42.63 -8.43
C THR A 426 20.19 -42.06 -7.92
N ALA A 427 20.09 -41.86 -6.61
CA ALA A 427 19.01 -41.13 -5.97
C ALA A 427 19.45 -39.69 -5.68
N LYS A 428 18.59 -38.71 -5.96
CA LYS A 428 18.90 -37.27 -5.86
C LYS A 428 17.71 -36.50 -5.32
N ARG A 429 17.91 -35.58 -4.39
CA ARG A 429 16.91 -34.59 -3.98
C ARG A 429 17.51 -33.20 -3.82
N VAL A 430 16.73 -32.18 -4.12
CA VAL A 430 17.15 -30.76 -4.14
C VAL A 430 16.27 -29.95 -3.18
N CYS A 431 16.83 -28.97 -2.48
CA CYS A 431 16.04 -28.11 -1.59
C CYS A 431 15.21 -27.09 -2.40
N LYS A 432 13.88 -27.08 -2.20
CA LYS A 432 12.94 -26.16 -2.87
C LYS A 432 13.22 -24.68 -2.57
N ARG A 433 13.94 -24.38 -1.48
CA ARG A 433 14.33 -23.02 -1.06
C ARG A 433 15.66 -22.57 -1.67
N ASP A 434 16.49 -23.51 -2.11
CA ASP A 434 17.85 -23.24 -2.59
C ASP A 434 18.37 -24.42 -3.42
N ALA A 435 18.41 -24.24 -4.73
CA ALA A 435 18.80 -25.29 -5.68
C ALA A 435 20.29 -25.67 -5.61
N SER A 436 21.13 -24.95 -4.86
CA SER A 436 22.53 -25.35 -4.61
C SER A 436 22.65 -26.43 -3.52
N HIS A 437 21.65 -26.53 -2.63
CA HIS A 437 21.57 -27.60 -1.64
C HIS A 437 20.98 -28.86 -2.29
N VAL A 438 21.85 -29.83 -2.53
CA VAL A 438 21.54 -31.13 -3.15
C VAL A 438 22.04 -32.25 -2.24
N GLU A 439 21.23 -33.26 -2.00
CA GLU A 439 21.67 -34.57 -1.53
C GLU A 439 21.62 -35.55 -2.72
N GLU A 440 22.69 -36.30 -2.94
CA GLU A 440 22.80 -37.27 -4.03
C GLU A 440 23.61 -38.49 -3.55
N GLU A 441 23.10 -39.70 -3.77
CA GLU A 441 23.80 -40.95 -3.47
C GLU A 441 23.70 -41.89 -4.68
N THR A 442 24.82 -42.45 -5.10
CA THR A 442 24.88 -43.46 -6.16
C THR A 442 25.38 -44.78 -5.59
N VAL A 443 24.59 -45.85 -5.74
CA VAL A 443 24.93 -47.20 -5.26
C VAL A 443 24.95 -48.19 -6.42
N LYS A 444 25.89 -49.14 -6.39
CA LYS A 444 25.85 -50.31 -7.29
C LYS A 444 24.85 -51.30 -6.72
N ALA A 445 23.90 -51.73 -7.55
CA ALA A 445 22.85 -52.63 -7.13
C ALA A 445 23.38 -54.05 -6.92
N SER A 446 22.80 -54.78 -5.97
CA SER A 446 22.98 -56.24 -5.90
C SER A 446 22.11 -56.91 -6.95
N ALA A 447 22.69 -57.82 -7.73
CA ALA A 447 21.98 -58.62 -8.72
C ALA A 447 21.54 -59.96 -8.10
N LYS A 448 20.30 -60.38 -8.38
CA LYS A 448 19.78 -61.71 -8.10
C LYS A 448 19.23 -62.31 -9.39
N ASN A 449 19.97 -63.26 -9.95
CA ASN A 449 19.53 -64.03 -11.11
C ASN A 449 18.57 -65.16 -10.70
N THR A 450 17.49 -65.31 -11.47
CA THR A 450 16.59 -66.46 -11.47
C THR A 450 16.65 -67.06 -12.88
N PRO A 451 17.33 -68.19 -13.11
CA PRO A 451 17.49 -68.76 -14.45
C PRO A 451 16.16 -69.12 -15.11
N ALA A 452 16.06 -68.89 -16.43
CA ALA A 452 14.96 -69.39 -17.24
C ALA A 452 14.99 -70.93 -17.36
N THR A 453 13.84 -71.54 -17.61
CA THR A 453 13.68 -72.99 -17.84
C THR A 453 13.16 -73.26 -19.25
N CYS A 454 12.88 -74.52 -19.61
CA CYS A 454 12.29 -74.87 -20.91
C CYS A 454 10.91 -74.22 -21.15
N THR A 455 10.20 -73.85 -20.08
CA THR A 455 8.78 -73.43 -20.12
C THR A 455 8.48 -72.18 -19.28
N GLY A 456 9.39 -71.77 -18.39
CA GLY A 456 9.25 -70.58 -17.55
C GLY A 456 10.32 -69.55 -17.88
N ALA A 457 9.90 -68.29 -17.98
CA ALA A 457 10.80 -67.14 -18.09
C ALA A 457 11.66 -67.00 -16.82
N GLY A 458 12.89 -66.52 -16.99
CA GLY A 458 13.77 -66.12 -15.90
C GLY A 458 13.67 -64.61 -15.61
N GLU A 459 14.40 -64.16 -14.60
CA GLU A 459 14.54 -62.73 -14.29
C GLU A 459 15.90 -62.43 -13.65
N ASP A 460 16.48 -61.30 -14.00
CA ASP A 460 17.54 -60.64 -13.23
C ASP A 460 16.95 -59.47 -12.46
N VAL A 461 16.99 -59.55 -11.13
CA VAL A 461 16.47 -58.52 -10.23
C VAL A 461 17.63 -57.76 -9.60
N TYR A 462 17.73 -56.47 -9.92
CA TYR A 462 18.73 -55.55 -9.40
C TYR A 462 18.13 -54.70 -8.27
N THR A 463 18.71 -54.78 -7.06
CA THR A 463 18.24 -54.04 -5.89
C THR A 463 19.26 -52.99 -5.45
N ALA A 464 18.86 -51.73 -5.42
CA ALA A 464 19.65 -50.60 -4.95
C ALA A 464 19.16 -50.15 -3.57
N THR A 465 20.03 -50.23 -2.56
CA THR A 465 19.76 -49.81 -1.18
C THR A 465 20.69 -48.66 -0.80
N PHE A 466 20.10 -47.55 -0.34
CA PHE A 466 20.83 -46.31 -0.03
C PHE A 466 21.19 -46.23 1.47
N SER A 467 22.30 -45.55 1.75
CA SER A 467 22.79 -45.27 3.11
C SER A 467 22.07 -44.06 3.71
N ASN A 468 21.74 -43.08 2.86
CA ASN A 468 20.91 -41.95 3.21
C ASN A 468 19.44 -42.39 3.38
N LYS A 469 18.94 -42.30 4.62
CA LYS A 469 17.57 -42.67 5.00
C LYS A 469 16.47 -41.82 4.34
N ALA A 470 16.84 -40.78 3.58
CA ALA A 470 15.92 -40.02 2.74
C ALA A 470 15.61 -40.67 1.39
N PHE A 471 16.31 -41.73 1.01
CA PHE A 471 16.13 -42.44 -0.25
C PHE A 471 15.61 -43.86 0.02
N GLU A 472 14.49 -44.21 -0.60
CA GLU A 472 13.89 -45.53 -0.50
C GLU A 472 14.62 -46.51 -1.42
N ALA A 473 14.75 -47.76 -0.99
CA ALA A 473 15.37 -48.80 -1.82
C ALA A 473 14.59 -48.99 -3.13
N GLN A 474 15.31 -49.10 -4.24
CA GLN A 474 14.75 -49.24 -5.58
C GLN A 474 15.05 -50.62 -6.16
N THR A 475 14.11 -51.19 -6.90
CA THR A 475 14.31 -52.41 -7.69
C THR A 475 14.18 -52.12 -9.18
N LYS A 476 14.96 -52.85 -9.98
CA LYS A 476 14.79 -52.97 -11.43
C LYS A 476 14.84 -54.44 -11.79
N THR A 477 13.88 -54.92 -12.58
CA THR A 477 13.86 -56.29 -13.10
C THR A 477 14.08 -56.27 -14.60
N GLU A 478 14.91 -57.17 -15.11
CA GLU A 478 15.07 -57.47 -16.53
C GLU A 478 14.70 -58.95 -16.76
N ALA A 479 13.72 -59.21 -17.62
CA ALA A 479 13.20 -60.55 -17.86
C ALA A 479 14.08 -61.34 -18.84
N LEU A 480 14.15 -62.65 -18.65
CA LEU A 480 14.85 -63.58 -19.53
C LEU A 480 13.82 -64.52 -20.17
N ASP A 481 13.82 -64.61 -21.50
CA ASP A 481 12.90 -65.50 -22.22
C ASP A 481 13.13 -67.00 -21.85
N PRO A 482 12.10 -67.86 -21.94
CA PRO A 482 12.26 -69.31 -21.79
C PRO A 482 13.32 -69.88 -22.75
N LEU A 483 13.98 -70.97 -22.34
CA LEU A 483 15.10 -71.59 -23.08
C LEU A 483 14.68 -72.58 -24.19
N ASP A 484 13.37 -72.74 -24.38
CA ASP A 484 12.70 -73.77 -25.19
C ASP A 484 13.17 -75.22 -24.93
N HIS A 485 12.51 -76.17 -25.59
CA HIS A 485 12.85 -77.60 -25.50
C HIS A 485 13.93 -77.98 -26.51
N ASP A 486 15.10 -78.36 -26.01
CA ASP A 486 16.16 -79.02 -26.80
C ASP A 486 15.92 -80.53 -26.81
N TRP A 487 15.12 -81.02 -27.76
CA TRP A 487 14.72 -82.43 -27.82
C TRP A 487 15.87 -83.37 -28.23
N GLY A 488 15.97 -84.53 -27.59
CA GLY A 488 16.84 -85.63 -28.00
C GLY A 488 16.41 -86.28 -29.32
N GLU A 489 17.29 -87.10 -29.89
CA GLU A 489 16.94 -87.96 -31.03
C GLU A 489 15.87 -88.99 -30.59
N PRO A 490 14.87 -89.30 -31.44
CA PRO A 490 13.85 -90.29 -31.08
C PRO A 490 14.40 -91.72 -31.00
N GLU A 491 14.11 -92.41 -29.90
CA GLU A 491 14.31 -93.85 -29.77
C GLU A 491 13.06 -94.59 -30.24
N TYR A 492 13.24 -95.65 -31.05
CA TYR A 492 12.15 -96.49 -31.57
C TYR A 492 12.28 -97.92 -31.02
N SER A 493 11.19 -98.45 -30.46
CA SER A 493 11.12 -99.83 -29.97
C SER A 493 9.93 -100.57 -30.60
N TRP A 494 10.04 -101.90 -30.73
CA TRP A 494 9.07 -102.74 -31.44
C TRP A 494 8.62 -103.91 -30.56
N THR A 495 7.32 -104.03 -30.31
CA THR A 495 6.72 -105.04 -29.43
C THR A 495 5.62 -105.83 -30.15
N LYS A 496 5.64 -107.17 -30.07
CA LYS A 496 4.59 -108.03 -30.65
C LYS A 496 3.52 -108.25 -29.59
N GLN A 497 2.31 -107.78 -29.87
CA GLN A 497 1.12 -107.97 -29.04
C GLN A 497 0.18 -108.97 -29.73
N ASP A 498 -0.85 -109.45 -29.02
CA ASP A 498 -1.77 -110.51 -29.49
C ASP A 498 -2.50 -110.15 -30.80
N ASP A 499 -2.59 -108.86 -31.12
CA ASP A 499 -3.29 -108.31 -32.28
C ASP A 499 -2.35 -107.73 -33.37
N GLY A 500 -1.02 -107.73 -33.17
CA GLY A 500 -0.02 -107.26 -34.13
C GLY A 500 1.26 -106.69 -33.53
N TRP A 501 2.23 -106.34 -34.39
CA TRP A 501 3.37 -105.52 -33.97
C TRP A 501 2.93 -104.08 -33.71
N HIS A 502 3.46 -103.49 -32.65
CA HIS A 502 3.38 -102.08 -32.33
C HIS A 502 4.78 -101.48 -32.30
N CYS A 503 4.90 -100.19 -32.65
CA CYS A 503 6.14 -99.43 -32.50
C CYS A 503 5.89 -98.23 -31.57
N THR A 504 6.78 -98.04 -30.60
CA THR A 504 6.81 -96.88 -29.71
C THR A 504 7.98 -95.99 -30.09
N ALA A 505 7.70 -94.73 -30.45
CA ALA A 505 8.69 -93.68 -30.60
C ALA A 505 8.70 -92.79 -29.34
N LYS A 506 9.90 -92.41 -28.88
CA LYS A 506 10.08 -91.62 -27.66
C LYS A 506 11.22 -90.62 -27.82
N ARG A 507 11.01 -89.36 -27.46
CA ARG A 507 12.09 -88.35 -27.32
C ARG A 507 12.00 -87.62 -25.99
N VAL A 508 13.16 -87.26 -25.44
CA VAL A 508 13.30 -86.64 -24.12
C VAL A 508 14.04 -85.31 -24.26
N CYS A 509 13.67 -84.27 -23.53
CA CYS A 509 14.37 -83.00 -23.58
C CYS A 509 15.75 -83.11 -22.91
N LYS A 510 16.82 -82.71 -23.63
CA LYS A 510 18.21 -82.71 -23.11
C LYS A 510 18.41 -81.75 -21.93
N ARG A 511 17.56 -80.71 -21.82
CA ARG A 511 17.57 -79.74 -20.70
C ARG A 511 16.80 -80.22 -19.47
N ASP A 512 15.81 -81.10 -19.64
CA ASP A 512 14.94 -81.58 -18.57
C ASP A 512 14.40 -82.97 -18.91
N ALA A 513 14.92 -83.98 -18.22
CA ALA A 513 14.57 -85.39 -18.45
C ALA A 513 13.14 -85.76 -18.03
N SER A 514 12.40 -84.86 -17.37
CA SER A 514 10.97 -85.05 -17.09
C SER A 514 10.07 -84.66 -18.26
N HIS A 515 10.56 -83.81 -19.17
CA HIS A 515 9.86 -83.49 -20.41
C HIS A 515 10.11 -84.58 -21.45
N VAL A 516 9.08 -85.40 -21.70
CA VAL A 516 9.09 -86.55 -22.60
C VAL A 516 7.92 -86.44 -23.56
N GLU A 517 8.18 -86.65 -24.85
CA GLU A 517 7.15 -86.99 -25.83
C GLU A 517 7.27 -88.48 -26.16
N GLU A 518 6.15 -89.19 -26.17
CA GLU A 518 6.10 -90.63 -26.45
C GLU A 518 4.79 -90.95 -27.18
N GLU A 519 4.90 -91.71 -28.27
CA GLU A 519 3.76 -92.14 -29.08
C GLU A 519 3.91 -93.63 -29.41
N THR A 520 2.82 -94.40 -29.30
CA THR A 520 2.81 -95.83 -29.63
C THR A 520 1.73 -96.11 -30.66
N VAL A 521 2.13 -96.62 -31.82
CA VAL A 521 1.24 -96.89 -32.95
C VAL A 521 1.25 -98.36 -33.34
N LYS A 522 0.10 -98.84 -33.83
CA LYS A 522 -0.04 -100.20 -34.35
C LYS A 522 0.47 -100.27 -35.78
N ALA A 523 1.35 -101.24 -36.07
CA ALA A 523 1.90 -101.41 -37.40
C ALA A 523 0.94 -102.16 -38.34
N THR A 524 0.84 -101.70 -39.58
CA THR A 524 0.07 -102.33 -40.65
C THR A 524 0.91 -103.35 -41.39
N TYR A 525 0.34 -104.49 -41.83
CA TYR A 525 1.07 -105.60 -42.43
C TYR A 525 0.75 -105.80 -43.92
N GLU A 526 1.78 -105.97 -44.74
CA GLU A 526 1.67 -106.29 -46.18
C GLU A 526 2.67 -107.39 -46.58
N VAL A 527 2.29 -108.26 -47.53
CA VAL A 527 3.20 -109.29 -48.07
C VAL A 527 4.01 -108.71 -49.23
N THR A 528 5.26 -108.36 -48.98
CA THR A 528 6.19 -107.76 -49.97
C THR A 528 6.73 -108.77 -50.97
N THR A 529 6.90 -110.03 -50.57
CA THR A 529 7.37 -111.12 -51.46
C THR A 529 6.53 -112.39 -51.27
N PRO A 530 5.83 -112.91 -52.31
CA PRO A 530 5.07 -114.16 -52.18
C PRO A 530 5.95 -115.41 -52.05
N ALA A 531 5.54 -116.35 -51.20
CA ALA A 531 6.18 -117.66 -51.08
C ALA A 531 5.82 -118.61 -52.23
N THR A 532 6.68 -119.59 -52.49
CA THR A 532 6.55 -120.57 -53.58
C THR A 532 6.90 -121.99 -53.10
N THR A 533 6.80 -123.00 -53.97
CA THR A 533 7.28 -124.37 -53.69
C THR A 533 8.80 -124.43 -53.47
N GLU A 534 9.58 -123.46 -53.96
CA GLU A 534 11.05 -123.50 -53.95
C GLU A 534 11.69 -122.43 -53.05
N LYS A 535 11.04 -121.28 -52.87
CA LYS A 535 11.52 -120.14 -52.05
C LYS A 535 10.47 -119.66 -51.06
N GLU A 536 10.95 -119.18 -49.91
CA GLU A 536 10.15 -118.48 -48.91
C GLU A 536 9.80 -117.07 -49.39
N GLY A 537 8.73 -116.52 -48.84
CA GLY A 537 8.29 -115.14 -49.02
C GLY A 537 8.67 -114.25 -47.84
N GLU A 538 8.21 -113.01 -47.87
CA GLU A 538 8.43 -111.98 -46.86
C GLU A 538 7.19 -111.09 -46.76
N GLY A 539 6.91 -110.57 -45.56
CA GLY A 539 5.99 -109.46 -45.37
C GLY A 539 6.54 -108.42 -44.38
N THR A 540 6.09 -107.19 -44.53
CA THR A 540 6.55 -106.00 -43.80
C THR A 540 5.44 -105.46 -42.91
N TYR A 541 5.82 -105.07 -41.69
CA TYR A 541 5.04 -104.26 -40.77
C TYR A 541 5.51 -102.80 -40.86
N THR A 542 4.59 -101.85 -41.05
CA THR A 542 4.87 -100.41 -41.17
C THR A 542 4.14 -99.62 -40.08
N ALA A 543 4.88 -98.81 -39.33
CA ALA A 543 4.40 -97.98 -38.24
C ALA A 543 4.60 -96.50 -38.57
N THR A 544 3.53 -95.71 -38.55
CA THR A 544 3.52 -94.27 -38.87
C THR A 544 2.90 -93.50 -37.72
N PHE A 545 3.55 -92.41 -37.32
CA PHE A 545 3.20 -91.59 -36.15
C PHE A 545 2.44 -90.33 -36.55
N GLU A 546 1.62 -89.78 -35.64
CA GLU A 546 0.93 -88.50 -35.80
C GLU A 546 1.83 -87.32 -35.40
N ASN A 547 2.76 -87.51 -34.47
CA ASN A 547 3.77 -86.51 -34.14
C ASN A 547 4.83 -86.40 -35.25
N GLU A 548 4.88 -85.26 -35.95
CA GLU A 548 5.84 -84.98 -37.04
C GLU A 548 7.32 -85.10 -36.62
N ALA A 549 7.62 -85.15 -35.31
CA ALA A 549 8.96 -85.41 -34.79
C ALA A 549 9.40 -86.89 -34.86
N PHE A 550 8.52 -87.82 -35.25
CA PHE A 550 8.79 -89.26 -35.28
C PHE A 550 8.69 -89.83 -36.71
N GLU A 551 9.77 -90.45 -37.17
CA GLU A 551 9.88 -91.03 -38.52
C GLU A 551 9.14 -92.36 -38.63
N THR A 552 8.53 -92.62 -39.79
CA THR A 552 7.87 -93.91 -40.09
C THR A 552 8.88 -95.07 -40.07
N GLN A 553 8.57 -96.11 -39.29
CA GLN A 553 9.42 -97.29 -39.09
C GLN A 553 8.88 -98.51 -39.82
N THR A 554 9.75 -99.43 -40.24
CA THR A 554 9.38 -100.69 -40.90
C THR A 554 10.13 -101.92 -40.36
N LYS A 555 9.51 -103.11 -40.45
CA LYS A 555 10.06 -104.37 -39.93
C LYS A 555 9.56 -105.61 -40.69
N THR A 556 10.42 -106.53 -41.11
CA THR A 556 10.05 -107.72 -41.92
C THR A 556 9.96 -109.04 -41.14
N GLU A 557 9.13 -109.97 -41.60
CA GLU A 557 9.07 -111.39 -41.19
C GLU A 557 8.89 -112.34 -42.42
N PRO A 558 9.51 -113.54 -42.44
CA PRO A 558 9.48 -114.49 -43.57
C PRO A 558 8.25 -115.42 -43.62
N ILE A 559 7.99 -116.02 -44.78
CA ILE A 559 6.77 -116.83 -45.09
C ILE A 559 7.12 -118.18 -45.76
N SER A 560 6.63 -119.31 -45.24
CA SER A 560 7.04 -120.69 -45.62
C SER A 560 6.47 -121.26 -46.94
N LYS A 561 7.02 -122.42 -47.38
CA LYS A 561 6.82 -123.09 -48.70
C LYS A 561 5.66 -124.14 -48.77
N LEU A 562 5.43 -124.76 -49.94
CA LEU A 562 4.25 -125.61 -50.29
C LEU A 562 4.56 -127.09 -50.75
N PRO A 563 3.65 -128.12 -50.60
CA PRO A 563 3.95 -129.59 -50.72
C PRO A 563 3.35 -130.42 -51.93
N VAL A 564 3.60 -131.76 -52.02
CA VAL A 564 3.42 -132.68 -53.23
C VAL A 564 2.94 -134.16 -52.91
N LYS A 565 2.44 -135.00 -53.88
CA LYS A 565 1.93 -136.42 -53.71
C LYS A 565 1.99 -137.41 -54.96
N PRO A 566 1.78 -138.76 -54.86
CA PRO A 566 1.99 -139.81 -55.93
C PRO A 566 0.80 -140.76 -56.35
N GLN A 567 1.01 -141.78 -57.24
CA GLN A 567 0.08 -142.82 -57.81
C GLN A 567 0.70 -144.28 -57.77
N ASP A 568 0.32 -145.42 -58.43
CA ASP A 568 -0.63 -145.84 -59.52
C ASP A 568 -0.79 -147.41 -59.65
N PRO A 569 -1.94 -148.02 -60.12
CA PRO A 569 -1.92 -149.41 -60.68
C PRO A 569 -2.88 -149.77 -61.87
N ALA A 570 -2.32 -149.95 -63.09
CA ALA A 570 -2.79 -150.79 -64.24
C ALA A 570 -4.01 -150.35 -65.14
N LYS A 571 -4.21 -150.68 -66.45
CA LYS A 571 -3.62 -151.57 -67.53
C LYS A 571 -4.31 -152.96 -67.69
N PRO A 572 -4.58 -153.55 -68.91
CA PRO A 572 -4.12 -153.20 -70.29
C PRO A 572 -5.18 -153.01 -71.45
N LYS A 573 -4.82 -152.13 -72.42
CA LYS A 573 -5.01 -152.18 -73.92
C LYS A 573 -6.41 -152.38 -74.57
N ASP A 574 -6.76 -151.76 -75.73
CA ASP A 574 -6.04 -150.89 -76.69
C ASP A 574 -6.95 -149.94 -77.55
N ASP A 575 -6.33 -148.83 -78.01
CA ASP A 575 -6.61 -147.96 -79.19
C ASP A 575 -7.70 -146.82 -79.25
N LYS A 576 -7.47 -145.88 -80.20
CA LYS A 576 -7.93 -144.46 -80.39
C LYS A 576 -9.33 -144.24 -81.07
N PRO A 577 -9.86 -142.99 -81.33
CA PRO A 577 -9.55 -141.60 -80.88
C PRO A 577 -10.78 -140.67 -80.52
N SER A 578 -10.58 -139.38 -80.11
CA SER A 578 -11.34 -138.12 -80.49
C SER A 578 -11.28 -136.95 -79.44
N LYS A 579 -12.14 -135.90 -79.53
CA LYS A 579 -11.98 -134.50 -78.99
C LYS A 579 -13.10 -133.94 -78.03
N THR A 580 -12.92 -132.66 -77.60
CA THR A 580 -13.87 -131.48 -77.48
C THR A 580 -14.47 -130.96 -76.13
N ASP A 581 -14.15 -129.69 -75.80
CA ASP A 581 -14.91 -128.47 -75.33
C ASP A 581 -15.81 -128.32 -74.06
N LYS A 582 -15.42 -127.34 -73.17
CA LYS A 582 -16.21 -126.27 -72.43
C LYS A 582 -17.31 -126.64 -71.35
N PRO A 583 -17.91 -125.70 -70.54
CA PRO A 583 -17.42 -124.50 -69.79
C PRO A 583 -18.07 -124.24 -68.34
N ASN A 584 -17.75 -123.09 -67.66
CA ASN A 584 -18.53 -122.36 -66.58
C ASN A 584 -18.35 -122.83 -65.07
N LYS A 585 -18.79 -122.21 -63.92
CA LYS A 585 -19.64 -121.03 -63.53
C LYS A 585 -19.58 -120.59 -62.01
N SER A 586 -19.71 -119.28 -61.67
CA SER A 586 -20.18 -118.61 -60.38
C SER A 586 -19.45 -118.80 -59.00
N GLY A 587 -19.55 -117.92 -57.95
CA GLY A 587 -20.03 -116.50 -57.78
C GLY A 587 -20.51 -116.06 -56.34
N LYS A 588 -20.55 -114.73 -56.02
CA LYS A 588 -21.25 -113.98 -54.89
C LYS A 588 -20.62 -113.95 -53.44
N THR A 589 -20.84 -113.01 -52.47
CA THR A 589 -21.48 -111.64 -52.32
C THR A 589 -21.26 -110.94 -50.93
N ASN A 590 -21.31 -109.58 -50.85
CA ASN A 590 -21.89 -108.67 -49.79
C ASN A 590 -21.25 -108.53 -48.35
N LYS A 591 -21.49 -107.49 -47.49
CA LYS A 591 -21.95 -106.04 -47.58
C LYS A 591 -22.10 -105.34 -46.17
N GLN A 592 -21.82 -104.02 -46.04
CA GLN A 592 -22.51 -102.96 -45.21
C GLN A 592 -22.20 -102.54 -43.71
N THR A 593 -21.92 -101.22 -43.53
CA THR A 593 -22.43 -100.19 -42.53
C THR A 593 -21.96 -99.94 -41.06
N LEU A 594 -22.05 -98.63 -40.70
CA LEU A 594 -22.03 -97.85 -39.43
C LEU A 594 -23.05 -98.30 -38.33
N PRO A 595 -23.14 -97.73 -37.08
CA PRO A 595 -22.54 -96.49 -36.47
C PRO A 595 -21.86 -96.76 -35.08
N GLY A 596 -21.75 -95.92 -34.02
CA GLY A 596 -22.18 -94.52 -33.68
C GLY A 596 -22.00 -94.15 -32.18
N THR A 597 -22.41 -92.92 -31.76
CA THR A 597 -22.48 -92.34 -30.36
C THR A 597 -21.14 -92.04 -29.64
N GLY A 598 -21.03 -91.13 -28.64
CA GLY A 598 -21.94 -90.05 -28.16
C GLY A 598 -21.67 -89.60 -26.69
N ASP A 599 -21.83 -88.28 -26.41
CA ASP A 599 -22.05 -87.65 -25.07
C ASP A 599 -20.95 -87.69 -23.98
N SER A 600 -20.83 -86.78 -22.98
CA SER A 600 -21.53 -85.50 -22.69
C SER A 600 -20.87 -84.66 -21.54
N THR A 601 -21.12 -83.33 -21.51
CA THR A 601 -21.15 -82.41 -20.32
C THR A 601 -19.87 -82.15 -19.47
N ALA A 602 -19.73 -81.06 -18.69
CA ALA A 602 -20.23 -79.67 -18.76
C ALA A 602 -19.61 -78.79 -17.64
N SER A 603 -19.35 -77.50 -17.92
CA SER A 603 -19.60 -76.29 -17.07
C SER A 603 -18.67 -75.12 -17.50
N VAL A 604 -18.97 -73.81 -17.62
CA VAL A 604 -20.13 -72.89 -17.41
C VAL A 604 -19.75 -71.73 -16.47
N ILE A 605 -19.94 -70.47 -16.91
CA ILE A 605 -19.96 -69.19 -16.12
C ILE A 605 -18.59 -68.72 -15.54
N MET A 606 -18.18 -67.43 -15.51
CA MET A 606 -18.59 -66.13 -16.11
C MET A 606 -17.33 -65.20 -16.18
N ALA A 607 -17.18 -64.22 -17.09
CA ALA A 607 -17.69 -62.82 -17.06
C ALA A 607 -17.21 -61.98 -15.83
N MET A 608 -16.97 -60.65 -15.89
CA MET A 608 -17.17 -59.64 -16.96
C MET A 608 -16.47 -58.28 -16.61
N LEU A 609 -16.11 -57.48 -17.63
CA LEU A 609 -16.00 -55.98 -17.60
C LEU A 609 -14.95 -55.35 -16.62
N SER A 610 -14.61 -54.04 -16.67
CA SER A 610 -15.04 -52.90 -17.52
C SER A 610 -13.95 -51.81 -17.66
N MET A 611 -14.01 -51.03 -18.75
CA MET A 611 -13.30 -49.74 -18.89
C MET A 611 -13.92 -48.64 -18.01
N ALA A 612 -13.13 -47.60 -17.67
CA ALA A 612 -13.65 -46.25 -17.46
C ALA A 612 -12.56 -45.16 -17.59
N THR A 613 -12.56 -44.42 -18.70
CA THR A 613 -11.81 -43.16 -18.85
C THR A 613 -12.69 -41.96 -18.47
N ILE A 614 -12.18 -41.00 -17.70
CA ILE A 614 -12.73 -39.63 -17.65
C ILE A 614 -11.56 -38.62 -17.68
N CYS A 615 -11.76 -37.52 -18.39
CA CYS A 615 -10.86 -36.37 -18.45
C CYS A 615 -11.65 -35.06 -18.27
N PHE A 616 -10.90 -33.95 -18.20
CA PHE A 616 -11.29 -32.54 -18.38
C PHE A 616 -11.70 -31.67 -17.17
N ALA A 617 -11.22 -30.42 -17.30
CA ALA A 617 -11.58 -29.18 -16.61
C ALA A 617 -11.38 -29.11 -15.08
N GLY A 618 -10.79 -28.05 -14.50
CA GLY A 618 -10.18 -26.86 -15.09
C GLY A 618 -10.98 -25.58 -14.83
N SER A 619 -10.39 -24.64 -14.09
CA SER A 619 -10.89 -23.27 -13.91
C SER A 619 -9.75 -22.37 -13.46
N ALA A 620 -9.52 -21.29 -14.22
CA ALA A 620 -8.49 -20.30 -13.94
C ALA A 620 -9.13 -19.03 -13.35
N ILE A 621 -8.44 -18.37 -12.43
CA ILE A 621 -8.70 -16.99 -12.05
C ILE A 621 -7.37 -16.23 -12.17
N ALA A 622 -7.40 -15.06 -12.82
CA ALA A 622 -6.20 -14.34 -13.25
C ALA A 622 -6.03 -12.99 -12.54
N SER A 623 -4.81 -12.70 -12.10
CA SER A 623 -4.31 -11.34 -11.85
C SER A 623 -2.76 -11.39 -11.90
N LYS A 624 -2.04 -10.98 -12.96
CA LYS A 624 -1.95 -9.67 -13.66
C LYS A 624 -0.93 -8.73 -12.98
N ILE A 625 -0.23 -7.96 -13.83
CA ILE A 625 0.70 -6.83 -13.55
C ILE A 625 2.20 -7.18 -13.39
N ARG A 626 2.93 -6.94 -14.50
CA ARG A 626 4.23 -6.26 -14.63
C ARG A 626 5.18 -6.20 -13.41
N LYS A 627 6.41 -6.66 -13.63
CA LYS A 627 7.52 -5.72 -13.88
C LYS A 627 8.21 -6.07 -15.19
#